data_AF-A0A4Y6S195-F1
#
_entry.id   AF-A0A4Y6S195-F1
#
_cell.length_a   1.000
_cell.length_b   1.000
_cell.length_c   1.000
_cell.angle_alpha   90.00
_cell.angle_beta   90.00
_cell.angle_gamma   90.00
#
_symmetry.space_group_name_H-M   'P 1'
#
loop_
_entity.id
_entity.type
_entity.pdbx_description
1 polymer ?
#
loop_
_entity_poly.entity_id
_entity_poly.type
_entity_poly.pdbx_seq_one_letter_code
_entity_poly.pdbx_strand_id
1 'polypeptide(L)'
;MFQDALAGQVAELIESDTVGDAECSASRIWQQTAEDCVLARLKTIRIYGGLPCHKQPLSQPERVNRLQALLRLWANGCICAVDEELFADLLYRRDDQAV
;
A
#
# COMPACT_ATOMS: atom_id res chain seq x y z
N MET A 1 12.26 31.63 32.25
CA MET A 1 12.14 30.24 32.74
C MET A 1 10.71 29.74 32.48
N PHE A 2 10.33 29.53 31.21
CA PHE A 2 8.97 29.12 30.80
C PHE A 2 8.99 28.07 29.68
N GLN A 3 10.11 27.35 29.51
CA GLN A 3 10.26 26.35 28.44
C GLN A 3 10.21 24.90 28.95
N ASP A 4 10.33 24.66 30.27
CA ASP A 4 10.30 23.30 30.83
C ASP A 4 8.89 22.73 31.06
N ALA A 5 7.83 23.54 30.92
CA ALA A 5 6.45 23.10 31.16
C ALA A 5 5.77 22.50 29.92
N LEU A 6 6.27 22.78 28.70
CA LEU A 6 5.62 22.37 27.46
C LEU A 6 5.99 20.94 27.05
N ALA A 7 7.23 20.53 27.31
CA ALA A 7 7.71 19.19 26.94
C ALA A 7 6.98 18.07 27.70
N GLY A 8 6.58 18.31 28.96
CA GLY A 8 5.83 17.34 29.77
C GLY A 8 4.37 17.19 29.33
N GLN A 9 3.71 18.28 28.93
CA GLN A 9 2.28 18.27 28.55
C GLN A 9 2.03 17.64 27.17
N VAL A 10 2.99 17.73 26.24
CA VAL A 10 2.86 17.11 24.91
C VAL A 10 3.00 15.59 24.98
N ALA A 11 3.84 15.07 25.88
CA ALA A 11 3.98 13.63 26.09
C ALA A 11 2.68 13.00 26.61
N GLU A 12 2.00 13.67 27.56
CA GLU A 12 0.78 13.16 28.21
C GLU A 12 -0.44 13.15 27.26
N LEU A 13 -0.48 14.01 26.24
CA LEU A 13 -1.58 14.07 25.27
C LEU A 13 -1.48 13.03 24.15
N ILE A 14 -0.29 12.47 23.90
CA ILE A 14 -0.05 11.49 22.82
C ILE A 14 -0.56 10.09 23.22
N GLU A 15 -0.54 9.75 24.51
CA GLU A 15 -0.80 8.39 24.98
C GLU A 15 -2.26 7.94 24.90
N SER A 16 -3.25 8.84 24.76
CA SER A 16 -4.67 8.45 24.90
C SER A 16 -5.51 8.42 23.62
N ASP A 17 -5.11 9.05 22.51
CA ASP A 17 -6.02 9.15 21.32
C ASP A 17 -5.34 8.94 19.95
N THR A 18 -4.01 9.06 19.85
CA THR A 18 -3.32 9.08 18.53
C THR A 18 -2.76 7.75 18.05
N VAL A 19 -2.63 6.75 18.91
CA VAL A 19 -2.00 5.47 18.53
C VAL A 19 -2.84 4.74 17.47
N GLY A 20 -4.18 4.74 17.63
CA GLY A 20 -5.08 4.09 16.67
C GLY A 20 -5.20 4.80 15.32
N ASP A 21 -5.20 6.14 15.30
CA ASP A 21 -5.30 6.91 14.06
C ASP A 21 -3.98 6.94 13.28
N ALA A 22 -2.84 7.00 14.00
CA ALA A 22 -1.52 6.94 13.41
C ALA A 22 -1.23 5.56 12.79
N GLU A 23 -1.61 4.45 13.46
CA GLU A 23 -1.46 3.09 12.90
C GLU A 23 -2.35 2.85 11.68
N CYS A 24 -3.59 3.37 11.70
CA CYS A 24 -4.50 3.29 10.56
C CYS A 24 -3.97 4.11 9.36
N SER A 25 -3.44 5.30 9.63
CA SER A 25 -2.81 6.16 8.63
C SER A 25 -1.54 5.53 8.07
N ALA A 26 -0.66 4.98 8.91
CA ALA A 26 0.55 4.28 8.49
C ALA A 26 0.24 3.06 7.62
N SER A 27 -0.79 2.29 7.98
CA SER A 27 -1.24 1.13 7.19
C SER A 27 -1.72 1.53 5.80
N ARG A 28 -2.48 2.64 5.70
CA ARG A 28 -2.92 3.19 4.41
C ARG A 28 -1.75 3.69 3.56
N ILE A 29 -0.82 4.43 4.17
CA ILE A 29 0.38 4.94 3.48
C ILE A 29 1.24 3.79 2.96
N TRP A 30 1.44 2.74 3.77
CA TRP A 30 2.18 1.55 3.36
C TRP A 30 1.50 0.86 2.17
N GLN A 31 0.18 0.67 2.24
CA GLN A 31 -0.58 0.03 1.16
C GLN A 31 -0.45 0.83 -0.14
N GLN A 32 -0.67 2.14 -0.09
CA GLN A 32 -0.54 3.03 -1.25
C GLN A 32 0.86 2.98 -1.86
N THR A 33 1.90 3.05 -1.02
CA THR A 33 3.29 3.00 -1.46
C THR A 33 3.63 1.65 -2.11
N ALA A 34 3.12 0.54 -1.55
CA ALA A 34 3.30 -0.79 -2.10
C ALA A 34 2.62 -0.92 -3.47
N GLU A 35 1.38 -0.43 -3.60
CA GLU A 35 0.64 -0.41 -4.85
C GLU A 35 1.35 0.42 -5.93
N ASP A 36 1.81 1.62 -5.58
CA ASP A 36 2.56 2.49 -6.48
C ASP A 36 3.87 1.86 -6.93
N CYS A 37 4.61 1.20 -6.03
CA CYS A 37 5.82 0.46 -6.35
C CYS A 37 5.55 -0.67 -7.35
N VAL A 38 4.49 -1.46 -7.10
CA VAL A 38 4.09 -2.56 -7.98
C VAL A 38 3.70 -2.04 -9.36
N LEU A 39 2.89 -0.99 -9.41
CA LEU A 39 2.43 -0.39 -10.66
C LEU A 39 3.58 0.23 -11.44
N ALA A 40 4.46 1.00 -10.79
CA ALA A 40 5.65 1.57 -11.40
C ALA A 40 6.54 0.47 -12.01
N ARG A 41 6.75 -0.62 -11.28
CA ARG A 41 7.53 -1.76 -11.76
C ARG A 41 6.86 -2.43 -12.96
N LEU A 42 5.56 -2.64 -12.93
CA LEU A 42 4.83 -3.24 -14.05
C LEU A 42 4.86 -2.36 -15.30
N LYS A 43 4.89 -1.02 -15.14
CA LYS A 43 5.14 -0.10 -16.26
C LYS A 43 6.48 -0.40 -16.95
N THR A 44 7.51 -0.71 -16.17
CA THR A 44 8.85 -1.03 -16.71
C THR A 44 8.91 -2.37 -17.44
N ILE A 45 8.11 -3.36 -17.00
CA ILE A 45 8.09 -4.70 -17.61
C ILE A 45 7.24 -4.73 -18.90
N ARG A 46 6.52 -3.63 -19.22
CA ARG A 46 5.66 -3.49 -20.42
C ARG A 46 4.61 -4.61 -20.56
N ILE A 47 4.12 -5.15 -19.45
CA ILE A 47 3.00 -6.10 -19.47
C ILE A 47 1.68 -5.31 -19.64
N TYR A 48 1.51 -4.65 -20.79
CA TYR A 48 0.28 -3.90 -21.11
C TYR A 48 -0.56 -4.60 -22.18
N GLY A 49 -0.08 -5.71 -22.74
CA GLY A 49 -0.66 -6.30 -23.95
C GLY A 49 -1.69 -7.42 -23.75
N GLY A 50 -2.06 -7.80 -22.52
CA GLY A 50 -2.96 -8.95 -22.36
C GLY A 50 -3.40 -9.29 -20.94
N LEU A 51 -3.34 -8.36 -19.98
CA LEU A 51 -3.83 -8.69 -18.64
C LEU A 51 -5.36 -8.79 -18.64
N PRO A 52 -5.90 -9.89 -18.09
CA PRO A 52 -7.34 -10.11 -18.04
C PRO A 52 -7.99 -9.12 -17.07
N CYS A 53 -8.55 -8.02 -17.60
CA CYS A 53 -9.35 -7.05 -16.85
C CYS A 53 -10.70 -7.59 -16.32
N HIS A 54 -10.94 -8.90 -16.47
CA HIS A 54 -12.18 -9.59 -16.13
C HIS A 54 -12.08 -10.40 -14.83
N LYS A 55 -10.99 -10.24 -14.06
CA LYS A 55 -10.84 -10.89 -12.76
C LYS A 55 -11.61 -10.13 -11.67
N GLN A 56 -12.12 -10.87 -10.69
CA GLN A 56 -12.94 -10.31 -9.62
C GLN A 56 -12.12 -9.36 -8.74
N PRO A 57 -12.71 -8.23 -8.27
CA PRO A 57 -12.02 -7.30 -7.38
C PRO A 57 -11.64 -8.01 -6.08
N LEU A 58 -10.40 -7.81 -5.66
CA LEU A 58 -9.87 -8.44 -4.45
C LEU A 58 -10.41 -7.74 -3.21
N SER A 59 -10.66 -8.54 -2.18
CA SER A 59 -10.95 -8.00 -0.85
C SER A 59 -9.72 -7.27 -0.30
N GLN A 60 -9.94 -6.23 0.51
CA GLN A 60 -8.84 -5.48 1.15
C GLN A 60 -7.80 -6.36 1.86
N PRO A 61 -8.18 -7.34 2.71
CA PRO A 61 -7.19 -8.18 3.39
C PRO A 61 -6.41 -9.07 2.41
N GLU A 62 -7.05 -9.51 1.34
CA GLU A 62 -6.42 -10.35 0.33
C GLU A 62 -5.41 -9.56 -0.51
N ARG A 63 -5.74 -8.32 -0.85
CA ARG A 63 -4.83 -7.40 -1.54
C ARG A 63 -3.56 -7.15 -0.73
N VAL A 64 -3.69 -6.86 0.57
CA VAL A 64 -2.53 -6.62 1.46
C VAL A 64 -1.64 -7.86 1.53
N ASN A 65 -2.24 -9.04 1.70
CA ASN A 65 -1.48 -10.30 1.72
C ASN A 65 -0.72 -10.55 0.40
N ARG A 66 -1.38 -10.33 -0.74
CA ARG A 66 -0.75 -10.52 -2.06
C ARG A 66 0.34 -9.49 -2.35
N LEU A 67 0.13 -8.22 -1.99
CA LEU A 67 1.16 -7.17 -2.05
C LEU A 67 2.39 -7.55 -1.22
N GLN A 68 2.18 -8.01 0.02
CA GLN A 68 3.27 -8.42 0.89
C GLN A 68 4.02 -9.63 0.33
N ALA A 69 3.30 -10.63 -0.19
CA ALA A 69 3.90 -11.81 -0.82
C ALA A 69 4.73 -11.42 -2.06
N LEU A 70 4.20 -10.55 -2.91
CA LEU A 70 4.88 -10.08 -4.12
C LEU A 70 6.15 -9.29 -3.78
N LEU A 71 6.08 -8.36 -2.82
CA LEU A 71 7.25 -7.60 -2.37
C LEU A 71 8.31 -8.50 -1.73
N ARG A 72 7.91 -9.53 -0.97
CA ARG A 72 8.84 -10.53 -0.44
C ARG A 72 9.51 -11.33 -1.54
N LEU A 73 8.77 -11.75 -2.57
CA LEU A 73 9.33 -12.44 -3.73
C LEU A 73 10.36 -11.57 -4.46
N TRP A 74 10.07 -10.28 -4.62
CA TRP A 74 11.01 -9.33 -5.23
C TRP A 74 12.26 -9.13 -4.37
N ALA A 75 12.10 -9.03 -3.05
CA ALA A 75 13.23 -8.95 -2.12
C ALA A 75 14.12 -10.21 -2.16
N ASN A 76 13.53 -11.37 -2.41
CA ASN A 76 14.25 -12.65 -2.56
C ASN A 76 14.92 -12.83 -3.94
N GLY A 77 14.82 -11.84 -4.83
CA GLY A 77 15.44 -11.88 -6.17
C GLY A 77 14.53 -12.36 -7.29
N CYS A 78 13.27 -12.75 -7.01
CA CYS A 78 12.27 -13.11 -8.01
C CYS A 78 11.63 -11.85 -8.64
N ILE A 79 12.44 -10.99 -9.23
CA ILE A 79 12.03 -9.65 -9.72
C ILE A 79 11.05 -9.68 -10.92
N CYS A 80 10.87 -10.83 -11.55
CA CYS A 80 9.94 -11.05 -12.66
C CYS A 80 8.59 -11.63 -12.21
N ALA A 81 8.42 -11.93 -10.91
CA ALA A 81 7.15 -12.40 -10.39
C ALA A 81 6.10 -11.30 -10.55
N VAL A 82 4.95 -11.64 -11.10
CA VAL A 82 3.82 -10.74 -11.31
C VAL A 82 2.56 -11.45 -10.86
N ASP A 83 1.78 -10.78 -10.00
CA ASP A 83 0.44 -11.24 -9.64
C ASP A 83 -0.56 -10.53 -10.56
N GLU A 84 -1.10 -11.28 -11.51
CA GLU A 84 -2.04 -10.78 -12.51
C GLU A 84 -3.38 -10.33 -11.89
N GLU A 85 -3.85 -11.02 -10.84
CA GLU A 85 -5.14 -10.70 -10.23
C GLU A 85 -5.02 -9.44 -9.38
N LEU A 86 -3.91 -9.31 -8.64
CA LEU A 86 -3.57 -8.10 -7.92
C LEU A 86 -3.47 -6.92 -8.89
N PHE A 87 -2.81 -7.10 -10.04
CA PHE A 87 -2.70 -6.02 -11.02
C PHE A 87 -4.05 -5.63 -11.62
N ALA A 88 -4.91 -6.60 -11.95
CA ALA A 88 -6.25 -6.31 -12.47
C ALA A 88 -7.08 -5.48 -11.47
N ASP A 89 -7.02 -5.82 -10.17
CA ASP A 89 -7.69 -5.04 -9.10
C ASP A 89 -7.13 -3.61 -9.01
N LEU A 90 -5.80 -3.45 -9.06
CA LEU A 90 -5.15 -2.14 -8.98
C LEU A 90 -5.41 -1.25 -10.19
N LEU A 91 -5.48 -1.84 -11.40
CA LEU A 91 -5.86 -1.10 -12.60
C LEU A 91 -7.32 -0.67 -12.53
N TYR A 92 -8.24 -1.60 -12.22
CA TYR A 92 -9.66 -1.30 -12.13
C TYR A 92 -9.95 -0.12 -11.19
N ARG A 93 -9.28 -0.09 -10.04
CA ARG A 93 -9.42 1.01 -9.06
C ARG A 93 -8.83 2.33 -9.51
N ARG A 94 -7.78 2.32 -10.34
CA ARG A 94 -7.19 3.56 -10.88
C ARG A 94 -8.01 4.13 -12.03
N ASP A 95 -8.56 3.28 -12.90
CA ASP A 95 -9.50 3.71 -13.94
C ASP A 95 -10.79 4.28 -13.32
N ASP A 96 -11.30 3.68 -12.25
CA ASP A 96 -12.45 4.22 -11.49
C ASP A 96 -12.17 5.59 -10.84
N GLN A 97 -10.93 5.84 -10.39
CA GLN A 97 -10.53 7.15 -9.85
C GLN A 97 -10.14 8.19 -10.91
N ALA A 98 -10.11 7.83 -12.20
CA ALA A 98 -9.73 8.73 -13.30
C ALA A 98 -10.93 9.37 -14.03
N VAL A 99 -12.16 9.11 -13.57
CA VAL A 99 -13.43 9.66 -14.13
C VAL A 99 -14.00 10.74 -13.23
#